data_AF-A0A8I1UQP7-F1
#
_entry.id   AF-A0A8I1UQP7-F1
#
_cell.length_a   1.000
_cell.length_b   1.000
_cell.length_c   1.000
_cell.angle_alpha   90.00
_cell.angle_beta   90.00
_cell.angle_gamma   90.00
#
_symmetry.space_group_name_H-M   'P 1'
#
loop_
_entity.id
_entity.type
_entity.pdbx_description
1 polymer ?
#
loop_
_entity_poly.entity_id
_entity_poly.type
_entity_poly.pdbx_seq_one_letter_code
_entity_poly.pdbx_strand_id
1 'polypeptide(L)' 'MTFTAPHDTATAPITTGLSTVLLESLEALAKAGKADLACQQAGRACAVLRERDMANWKRFNALLHRLVRQLPA' A
#
# COMPACT_ATOMS: atom_id res chain seq x y z
N MET A 1 -22.11 -11.02 -22.69
CA MET A 1 -20.82 -11.67 -22.99
C MET A 1 -19.73 -10.82 -22.35
N THR A 2 -19.35 -11.13 -21.11
CA THR A 2 -18.29 -10.42 -20.38
C THR A 2 -16.95 -11.05 -20.71
N PHE A 3 -16.06 -10.24 -21.30
CA PHE A 3 -14.68 -10.59 -21.59
C PHE A 3 -13.88 -10.52 -20.27
N THR A 4 -13.70 -11.66 -19.62
CA THR A 4 -12.76 -11.79 -18.50
C THR A 4 -11.36 -11.87 -19.08
N ALA A 5 -10.59 -10.78 -18.98
CA ALA A 5 -9.18 -10.78 -19.37
C ALA A 5 -8.40 -11.85 -18.58
N PRO A 6 -7.46 -12.56 -19.23
CA PRO A 6 -6.59 -13.50 -18.52
C PRO A 6 -5.77 -12.73 -17.49
N HIS A 7 -5.89 -13.10 -16.21
CA HIS A 7 -4.97 -12.61 -15.18
C HIS A 7 -3.60 -13.20 -15.46
N ASP A 8 -2.74 -12.38 -16.05
CA ASP A 8 -1.35 -12.67 -16.34
C ASP A 8 -0.60 -12.90 -15.01
N THR A 9 -0.32 -14.17 -14.69
CA THR A 9 0.35 -14.60 -13.46
C THR A 9 1.74 -13.99 -13.28
N ALA A 10 2.34 -13.44 -14.33
CA ALA A 10 3.61 -12.71 -14.30
C ALA A 10 3.53 -11.32 -13.64
N THR A 11 2.34 -10.71 -13.52
CA THR A 11 2.19 -9.34 -12.97
C THR A 11 2.17 -9.33 -11.44
N ALA A 12 1.62 -10.37 -10.81
CA ALA A 12 1.52 -10.51 -9.35
C ALA A 12 2.88 -10.37 -8.59
N PRO A 13 4.00 -10.98 -9.04
CA PRO A 13 5.29 -10.83 -8.36
C PRO A 13 5.86 -9.42 -8.48
N ILE A 14 5.67 -8.75 -9.62
CA ILE A 14 6.15 -7.37 -9.84
C ILE A 14 5.37 -6.39 -8.94
N THR A 15 4.04 -6.52 -8.87
CA THR A 15 3.20 -5.70 -7.99
C THR A 15 3.59 -5.89 -6.52
N THR A 16 3.95 -7.11 -6.11
CA THR A 16 4.42 -7.39 -4.75
C THR A 16 5.78 -6.78 -4.46
N GLY A 17 6.71 -6.81 -5.43
CA GLY A 17 8.01 -6.15 -5.31
C GLY A 17 7.88 -4.63 -5.19
N LEU A 18 7.13 -4.01 -6.10
CA LEU A 18 6.87 -2.56 -6.07
C LEU A 18 6.12 -2.14 -4.80
N SER A 19 5.17 -2.95 -4.33
CA SER A 19 4.47 -2.72 -3.06
C SER A 19 5.44 -2.70 -1.89
N THR A 20 6.44 -3.58 -1.89
CA THR A 20 7.46 -3.64 -0.84
C THR A 20 8.32 -2.38 -0.84
N VAL A 21 8.83 -1.95 -1.99
CA VAL A 21 9.61 -0.71 -2.13
C VAL A 21 8.78 0.52 -1.69
N LEU A 22 7.49 0.55 -2.04
CA LEU A 22 6.61 1.64 -1.64
C LEU A 22 6.37 1.66 -0.12
N LEU A 23 6.17 0.51 0.51
CA LEU A 23 6.05 0.40 1.98
C LEU A 23 7.30 0.92 2.69
N GLU A 24 8.49 0.51 2.23
CA GLU A 24 9.77 0.98 2.78
C GLU A 24 9.93 2.50 2.62
N SER A 25 9.51 3.04 1.48
CA SER A 25 9.53 4.48 1.20
C SER A 25 8.60 5.26 2.14
N LEU A 26 7.40 4.73 2.41
CA LEU A 26 6.45 5.33 3.35
C LEU A 26 6.95 5.28 4.79
N GLU A 27 7.60 4.18 5.19
CA GLU A 27 8.26 4.08 6.49
C GLU A 27 9.43 5.08 6.63
N ALA A 28 10.23 5.26 5.59
CA ALA A 28 11.30 6.25 5.58
C ALA A 28 10.76 7.69 5.70
N LEU A 29 9.67 8.00 5.00
CA LEU A 29 8.98 9.30 5.12
C LEU A 29 8.50 9.55 6.54
N ALA A 30 7.87 8.55 7.17
CA ALA A 30 7.41 8.67 8.54
C ALA A 30 8.57 8.90 9.52
N LYS A 31 9.66 8.15 9.37
CA LYS A 31 10.89 8.33 10.18
C LYS A 31 11.54 9.71 9.98
N ALA A 32 11.37 10.31 8.79
CA ALA A 32 11.83 11.67 8.50
C ALA A 32 10.90 12.78 9.05
N GLY A 33 9.94 12.43 9.93
CA GLY A 33 8.99 13.37 10.52
C GLY A 33 7.81 13.72 9.61
N LYS A 34 7.69 13.11 8.42
CA LYS A 34 6.58 13.33 7.47
C LYS A 34 5.50 12.26 7.61
N ALA A 35 5.14 11.94 8.85
CA ALA A 35 4.19 10.87 9.16
C ALA A 35 2.79 11.14 8.58
N ASP A 36 2.32 12.39 8.56
CA ASP A 36 1.04 12.79 7.94
C ASP A 36 0.99 12.46 6.44
N LEU A 37 2.03 12.88 5.69
CA LEU A 37 2.14 12.59 4.26
C LEU A 37 2.21 11.08 4.00
N ALA A 38 2.98 10.35 4.80
CA ALA A 38 3.07 8.89 4.70
C ALA A 38 1.72 8.22 4.95
N CYS A 39 0.96 8.72 5.93
CA CYS A 39 -0.38 8.24 6.26
C CYS A 39 -1.36 8.48 5.09
N GLN A 40 -1.37 9.68 4.53
CA GLN A 40 -2.20 10.02 3.37
C GLN A 40 -1.88 9.13 2.17
N GLN A 41 -0.60 8.93 1.84
CA GLN A 41 -0.17 8.09 0.72
C GLN A 41 -0.50 6.61 0.95
N ALA A 42 -0.32 6.09 2.17
CA ALA A 42 -0.72 4.74 2.54
C ALA A 42 -2.24 4.54 2.37
N GLY A 43 -3.06 5.53 2.77
CA GLY A 43 -4.51 5.50 2.57
C GLY A 43 -4.91 5.44 1.09
N ARG A 44 -4.24 6.21 0.23
CA ARG A 44 -4.47 6.15 -1.22
C ARG A 44 -4.09 4.79 -1.82
N ALA A 45 -2.98 4.21 -1.40
CA ALA A 45 -2.59 2.87 -1.82
C ALA A 45 -3.63 1.82 -1.40
N CYS A 46 -4.15 1.90 -0.16
CA CYS A 46 -5.24 1.05 0.31
C CYS A 46 -6.50 1.16 -0.56
N ALA A 47 -6.91 2.38 -0.95
CA ALA A 47 -8.07 2.58 -1.81
C ALA A 47 -7.91 1.92 -3.19
N VAL A 48 -6.72 1.97 -3.78
CA VAL A 48 -6.42 1.34 -5.07
C VAL A 48 -6.40 -0.20 -4.98
N LEU A 49 -5.87 -0.74 -3.89
CA LEU A 49 -5.62 -2.19 -3.76
C LEU A 49 -6.82 -2.99 -3.24
N ARG A 50 -7.79 -2.34 -2.56
CA ARG A 50 -8.90 -3.01 -1.84
C ARG A 50 -9.64 -4.07 -2.64
N GLU A 51 -9.85 -3.84 -3.93
CA GLU A 51 -10.61 -4.73 -4.81
C GLU A 51 -9.73 -5.50 -5.81
N ARG A 52 -8.43 -5.20 -5.86
CA ARG A 52 -7.51 -5.71 -6.89
C ARG A 52 -6.47 -6.68 -6.34
N ASP A 53 -6.02 -6.43 -5.11
CA ASP A 53 -4.94 -7.20 -4.50
C ASP A 53 -5.08 -7.16 -2.97
N MET A 54 -5.81 -8.15 -2.45
CA MET A 54 -6.08 -8.28 -1.03
C MET A 54 -4.81 -8.51 -0.20
N ALA A 55 -3.78 -9.15 -0.77
CA ALA A 55 -2.55 -9.45 -0.07
C ALA A 55 -1.74 -8.18 0.18
N ASN A 56 -1.52 -7.38 -0.87
CA ASN A 56 -0.82 -6.11 -0.74
C ASN A 56 -1.67 -5.08 0.03
N TRP A 57 -3.00 -5.06 -0.15
CA TRP A 57 -3.90 -4.22 0.64
C TRP A 57 -3.69 -4.40 2.15
N LYS A 58 -3.63 -5.65 2.65
CA LYS A 58 -3.39 -5.92 4.08
C LYS A 58 -2.09 -5.31 4.60
N ARG A 59 -1.02 -5.34 3.79
CA ARG A 59 0.30 -4.80 4.16
C ARG A 59 0.26 -3.28 4.30
N PHE A 60 -0.33 -2.58 3.31
CA PHE A 60 -0.51 -1.13 3.38
C PHE A 60 -1.44 -0.72 4.52
N ASN A 61 -2.52 -1.47 4.74
CA ASN A 61 -3.46 -1.17 5.83
C ASN A 61 -2.80 -1.33 7.21
N ALA A 62 -1.97 -2.36 7.40
CA ALA A 62 -1.21 -2.53 8.64
C ALA A 62 -0.23 -1.37 8.88
N LEU A 63 0.48 -0.92 7.84
CA LEU A 63 1.35 0.26 7.94
C LEU A 63 0.54 1.51 8.28
N LEU A 64 -0.57 1.75 7.59
CA LEU A 64 -1.44 2.90 7.83
C LEU A 64 -1.88 3.00 9.30
N HIS A 65 -2.41 1.91 9.87
CA HIS A 65 -2.80 1.88 11.29
C HIS A 65 -1.61 2.13 12.23
N ARG A 66 -0.41 1.67 11.88
CA ARG A 66 0.80 1.97 12.65
C ARG A 66 1.18 3.45 12.55
N LEU A 67 1.08 4.06 11.37
CA LEU A 67 1.39 5.47 11.16
C LEU A 67 0.40 6.38 11.91
N VAL A 68 -0.91 6.12 11.81
CA VAL A 68 -1.94 6.88 12.54
C VAL A 68 -1.66 6.91 14.05
N ARG A 69 -1.24 5.78 14.64
CA ARG A 69 -0.90 5.71 16.07
C ARG A 69 0.35 6.51 16.47
N GLN A 70 1.18 6.90 15.50
CA GLN A 70 2.40 7.69 15.72
C GLN A 70 2.17 9.18 15.47
N LEU A 71 1.03 9.56 14.89
CA LEU A 71 0.68 10.98 14.76
C LEU A 71 0.29 11.53 16.14
N PRO A 72 0.77 12.73 16.50
CA PRO A 72 0.26 13.44 17.67
C PRO A 72 -1.23 13.77 17.47
N ALA A 73 -2.00 13.64 18.55
CA ALA A 73 -3.44 13.92 18.59
C ALA A 73 -3.74 15.43 18.44
#